data_AF-A0A9D8HBW4-F1
#
_entry.id   AF-A0A9D8HBW4-F1
#
_cell.length_a   1.000
_cell.length_b   1.000
_cell.length_c   1.000
_cell.angle_alpha   90.00
_cell.angle_beta   90.00
_cell.angle_gamma   90.00
#
_symmetry.space_group_name_H-M   'P 1'
#
loop_
_entity.id
_entity.type
_entity.pdbx_description
1 polymer ?
#
loop_
_entity_poly.entity_id
_entity_poly.type
_entity_poly.pdbx_seq_one_letter_code
_entity_poly.pdbx_strand_id
1 'polypeptide(L)'
;MYWLPRPPYLRWAAAALTVLGALAWDLRSPAVELRPFAARALLAGEAVDGSAVTWREVPAGLLPSPDLEGASAAVDLEAGDPLVAGVLRRGVAAPDGWWQLPVAVGPHAVAGDRVMLFPPGSPTGVPGLVVSPQRGDAYSLGYRPALVAVPGDAAALVAAAAASGALVAAVAP
;
A
#
# COMPACT_ATOMS: atom_id res chain seq x y z
N MET A 1 37.57 44.98 35.87
CA MET A 1 37.54 43.62 35.27
C MET A 1 37.46 42.61 36.39
N TYR A 2 36.29 42.05 36.68
CA TYR A 2 36.16 40.98 37.68
C TYR A 2 36.64 39.67 37.06
N TRP A 3 37.85 39.27 37.43
CA TRP A 3 38.46 37.98 37.10
C TRP A 3 38.06 36.99 38.22
N LEU A 4 36.85 36.44 38.12
CA LEU A 4 36.48 35.29 38.96
C LEU A 4 37.23 34.07 38.41
N PRO A 5 38.17 33.44 39.15
CA PRO A 5 38.76 32.18 38.74
C PRO A 5 37.61 31.18 38.58
N ARG A 6 37.48 30.57 37.39
CA ARG A 6 36.41 29.61 37.12
C ARG A 6 36.44 28.52 38.19
N PRO A 7 35.41 28.43 39.05
CA PRO A 7 35.45 27.50 40.16
C PRO A 7 35.54 26.06 39.65
N PRO A 8 36.45 25.22 40.20
CA PRO A 8 36.67 23.86 39.72
C PRO A 8 35.42 22.99 39.83
N TYR A 9 34.53 23.26 40.78
CA TYR A 9 33.27 22.55 40.96
C TYR A 9 32.32 22.66 39.75
N LEU A 10 32.40 23.74 38.96
CA LEU A 10 31.57 23.88 37.75
C LEU A 10 31.96 22.87 36.67
N ARG A 11 33.24 22.47 36.60
CA ARG A 11 33.71 21.45 35.64
C ARG A 11 33.15 20.08 36.01
N TRP A 12 33.16 19.76 37.31
CA TRP A 12 32.57 18.52 37.84
C TRP A 12 31.06 18.50 37.68
N ALA A 13 30.37 19.62 37.94
CA ALA A 13 28.93 19.74 37.72
C ALA A 13 28.56 19.57 36.24
N ALA A 14 29.31 20.19 35.32
CA ALA A 14 29.11 20.02 33.88
C ALA A 14 29.31 18.56 33.45
N ALA A 15 30.38 17.90 33.91
CA ALA A 15 30.63 16.49 33.62
C ALA A 15 29.51 15.59 34.15
N ALA A 16 29.05 15.82 35.39
CA ALA A 16 27.93 15.09 35.97
C ALA A 16 26.64 15.28 35.15
N LEU A 17 26.33 16.51 34.74
CA LEU A 17 25.15 16.78 33.90
C LEU A 17 25.25 16.12 32.53
N THR A 18 26.44 16.08 31.91
CA THR A 18 26.63 15.37 30.64
C THR A 18 26.42 13.87 30.78
N VAL A 19 26.98 13.26 31.83
CA VAL A 19 26.81 11.82 32.11
C VAL A 19 25.35 11.49 32.41
N LEU A 20 24.69 12.29 33.25
CA LEU A 20 23.27 12.12 33.56
C LEU A 20 22.38 12.35 32.34
N GLY A 21 22.70 13.33 31.49
CA GLY A 21 21.99 13.59 30.24
C GLY A 21 22.12 12.47 29.23
N ALA A 22 23.33 11.90 29.07
CA ALA A 22 23.56 10.73 28.23
C ALA A 22 22.81 9.51 28.76
N LEU A 23 22.88 9.25 30.08
CA LEU A 23 22.15 8.15 30.71
C LEU A 23 20.62 8.32 30.53
N ALA A 24 20.09 9.52 30.75
CA ALA A 24 18.67 9.80 30.55
C ALA A 24 18.25 9.64 29.09
N TRP A 25 19.13 9.98 28.14
CA TRP A 25 18.89 9.76 26.72
C TRP A 25 18.89 8.28 26.34
N ASP A 26 19.81 7.49 26.90
CA ASP A 26 19.88 6.04 26.64
C ASP A 26 18.74 5.27 27.29
N LEU A 27 18.26 5.72 28.45
CA LEU A 27 17.13 5.12 29.17
C LEU A 27 15.76 5.52 28.61
N ARG A 28 15.70 6.45 27.65
CA ARG A 28 14.42 6.84 27.06
C ARG A 28 13.86 5.66 26.24
N SER A 29 12.63 5.27 26.53
CA SER A 29 11.93 4.32 25.67
C SER A 29 11.75 4.93 24.28
N PRO A 30 11.97 4.17 23.19
CA PRO A 30 11.63 4.65 21.86
C PRO A 30 10.13 4.94 21.82
N ALA A 31 9.73 5.97 21.06
CA ALA A 31 8.33 6.14 20.73
C ALA A 31 7.84 4.86 20.04
N VAL A 32 6.69 4.36 20.45
CA VAL A 32 6.06 3.17 19.87
C VAL A 32 4.75 3.54 19.18
N GLU A 33 4.41 2.78 18.15
CA GLU A 33 3.16 2.90 17.40
C GLU A 33 2.52 1.52 17.24
N LEU A 34 1.19 1.47 17.20
CA LEU A 34 0.49 0.24 16.86
C LEU A 34 0.59 -0.04 15.37
N ARG A 35 0.92 -1.29 15.04
CA ARG A 35 0.97 -1.80 13.67
C ARG A 35 0.24 -3.14 13.53
N PRO A 36 -0.37 -3.38 12.37
CA PRO A 36 -1.10 -4.62 12.10
C PRO A 36 -0.14 -5.74 11.71
N PHE A 37 -0.37 -6.91 12.27
CA PHE A 37 0.31 -8.16 11.96
C PHE A 37 -0.74 -9.24 11.69
N ALA A 38 -0.35 -10.28 10.95
CA ALA A 38 -1.19 -11.44 10.72
C ALA A 38 -1.44 -12.17 12.04
N ALA A 39 -2.70 -12.29 12.46
CA ALA A 39 -3.08 -13.02 13.67
C ALA A 39 -2.99 -14.55 13.49
N ARG A 40 -3.09 -15.00 12.24
CA ARG A 40 -3.03 -16.40 11.79
C ARG A 40 -2.41 -16.46 10.39
N ALA A 41 -2.12 -17.66 9.91
CA ALA A 41 -1.73 -17.83 8.53
C ALA A 41 -2.85 -17.38 7.57
N LEU A 42 -2.45 -16.73 6.48
CA LEU A 42 -3.33 -16.27 5.40
C LEU A 42 -2.80 -16.80 4.07
N LEU A 43 -3.67 -17.36 3.25
CA LEU A 43 -3.30 -17.78 1.90
C LEU A 43 -3.34 -16.60 0.93
N ALA A 44 -2.54 -16.67 -0.13
CA ALA A 44 -2.58 -15.68 -1.20
C ALA A 44 -4.00 -15.54 -1.78
N GLY A 45 -4.48 -14.30 -1.85
CA GLY A 45 -5.82 -13.93 -2.28
C GLY A 45 -6.88 -13.92 -1.17
N GLU A 46 -6.55 -14.40 0.03
CA GLU A 46 -7.46 -14.38 1.18
C GLU A 46 -7.69 -12.94 1.67
N ALA A 47 -8.94 -12.59 1.98
CA ALA A 47 -9.30 -11.26 2.47
C ALA A 47 -8.76 -11.04 3.90
N VAL A 48 -8.23 -9.84 4.15
CA VAL A 48 -7.80 -9.41 5.48
C VAL A 48 -8.98 -8.78 6.20
N ASP A 49 -9.55 -9.53 7.14
CA ASP A 49 -10.62 -9.08 8.02
C ASP A 49 -10.13 -8.84 9.46
N GLY A 50 -11.03 -8.43 10.36
CA GLY A 50 -10.67 -8.17 11.76
C GLY A 50 -10.15 -9.40 12.53
N SER A 51 -10.45 -10.62 12.08
CA SER A 51 -9.95 -11.86 12.69
C SER A 51 -8.53 -12.19 12.23
N ALA A 52 -8.13 -11.69 11.06
CA ALA A 52 -6.81 -11.86 10.47
C ALA A 52 -5.76 -10.89 11.04
N VAL A 53 -6.17 -9.90 11.84
CA VAL A 53 -5.30 -8.80 12.29
C VAL A 53 -5.08 -8.84 13.80
N THR A 54 -3.81 -8.79 14.20
CA THR A 54 -3.41 -8.49 15.57
C THR A 54 -2.59 -7.20 15.62
N TRP A 55 -2.80 -6.37 16.62
CA TRP A 55 -2.13 -5.08 16.76
C TRP A 55 -0.97 -5.20 17.74
N ARG A 56 0.23 -4.83 17.29
CA ARG A 56 1.46 -4.90 18.09
C ARG A 56 2.14 -3.56 18.13
N GLU A 57 2.69 -3.22 19.30
CA GLU A 57 3.55 -2.05 19.46
C GLU A 57 4.91 -2.31 18.79
N VAL A 58 5.31 -1.40 17.92
CA VAL A 58 6.62 -1.39 17.28
C VAL A 58 7.25 0.00 17.39
N PRO A 59 8.59 0.13 17.31
CA PRO A 59 9.22 1.44 17.24
C PRO A 59 8.62 2.31 16.13
N ALA A 60 8.30 3.55 16.48
CA ALA A 60 7.77 4.55 15.57
C ALA A 60 8.67 4.68 14.32
N GLY A 61 8.04 4.71 13.14
CA GLY A 61 8.75 4.80 11.86
C GLY A 61 9.40 3.50 11.36
N LEU A 62 9.35 2.39 12.10
CA LEU A 62 9.92 1.11 11.63
C LEU A 62 9.14 0.51 10.45
N LEU A 63 7.80 0.56 10.52
CA LEU A 63 6.92 0.01 9.50
C LEU A 63 5.94 1.09 8.99
N PRO A 64 5.70 1.18 7.67
CA PRO A 64 4.65 2.03 7.13
C PRO A 64 3.27 1.51 7.58
N SER A 65 2.33 2.42 7.85
CA SER A 65 0.95 2.03 8.15
C SER A 65 0.23 1.68 6.84
N PRO A 66 -0.19 0.42 6.62
CA PRO A 66 -1.08 0.13 5.51
C PRO A 66 -2.47 0.66 5.82
N ASP A 67 -3.26 0.81 4.77
CA ASP A 67 -4.72 0.78 4.89
C ASP A 67 -5.20 -0.62 4.49
N LEU A 68 -6.02 -1.22 5.36
CA LEU A 68 -6.45 -2.61 5.31
C LEU A 68 -7.85 -2.77 4.68
N GLU A 69 -8.54 -1.67 4.37
CA GLU A 69 -9.89 -1.73 3.83
C GLU A 69 -9.89 -2.39 2.45
N GLY A 70 -10.63 -3.50 2.33
CA GLY A 70 -10.67 -4.31 1.09
C GLY A 70 -9.32 -4.93 0.70
N ALA A 71 -8.39 -5.08 1.64
CA ALA A 71 -7.11 -5.72 1.39
C ALA A 71 -7.25 -7.26 1.40
N SER A 72 -6.42 -7.90 0.58
CA SER A 72 -6.19 -9.34 0.59
C SER A 72 -4.70 -9.64 0.67
N ALA A 73 -4.33 -10.83 1.11
CA ALA A 73 -2.93 -11.25 1.12
C ALA A 73 -2.42 -11.39 -0.33
N ALA A 74 -1.31 -10.74 -0.67
CA ALA A 74 -0.73 -10.85 -2.01
C ALA A 74 0.09 -12.14 -2.18
N VAL A 75 0.55 -12.71 -1.08
CA VAL A 75 1.36 -13.91 -0.93
C VAL A 75 0.85 -14.69 0.29
N ASP A 76 1.30 -15.93 0.44
CA ASP A 76 1.05 -16.67 1.69
C ASP A 76 1.79 -15.97 2.84
N LEU A 77 1.08 -15.77 3.95
CA LEU A 77 1.59 -15.11 5.16
C LEU A 77 1.46 -16.05 6.35
N GLU A 78 2.46 -16.04 7.21
CA GLU A 78 2.47 -16.78 8.45
C GLU A 78 1.90 -15.94 9.61
N ALA A 79 1.47 -16.62 10.67
CA ALA A 79 1.07 -15.93 11.88
C ALA A 79 2.22 -15.11 12.46
N GLY A 80 1.98 -13.83 12.70
CA GLY A 80 2.97 -12.88 13.22
C GLY A 80 3.73 -12.11 12.15
N ASP A 81 3.45 -12.31 10.86
CA ASP A 81 4.03 -11.50 9.78
C ASP A 81 3.46 -10.06 9.78
N PRO A 82 4.28 -9.04 9.49
CA PRO A 82 3.80 -7.66 9.41
C PRO A 82 2.92 -7.45 8.19
N LEU A 83 1.74 -6.87 8.38
CA LEU A 83 0.87 -6.49 7.29
C LEU A 83 1.35 -5.12 6.76
N VAL A 84 2.04 -5.15 5.62
CA VAL A 84 2.56 -3.95 4.94
C VAL A 84 2.09 -3.93 3.49
N ALA A 85 2.12 -2.75 2.86
CA ALA A 85 1.62 -2.57 1.49
C ALA A 85 2.24 -3.53 0.45
N GLY A 86 3.47 -4.01 0.68
CA GLY A 86 4.14 -4.95 -0.22
C GLY A 86 3.61 -6.38 -0.17
N VAL A 87 2.96 -6.79 0.92
CA VAL A 87 2.38 -8.13 1.10
C VAL A 87 0.85 -8.13 1.00
N LEU A 88 0.27 -6.95 0.77
CA LEU A 88 -1.16 -6.76 0.62
C LEU A 88 -1.49 -6.44 -0.83
N ARG A 89 -2.48 -7.13 -1.37
CA ARG A 89 -3.14 -6.78 -2.62
C ARG A 89 -4.42 -6.01 -2.27
N ARG A 90 -4.79 -5.06 -3.12
CA ARG A 90 -6.09 -4.37 -2.98
C ARG A 90 -6.97 -4.67 -4.18
N GLY A 91 -8.21 -4.99 -3.86
CA GLY A 91 -9.30 -5.24 -4.80
C GLY A 91 -9.54 -6.72 -5.07
N VAL A 92 -10.14 -7.03 -6.22
CA VAL A 92 -10.80 -8.34 -6.47
C VAL A 92 -9.88 -9.27 -7.25
N ALA A 93 -9.89 -10.57 -6.92
CA ALA A 93 -9.16 -11.58 -7.68
C ALA A 93 -9.63 -11.63 -9.15
N ALA A 94 -8.68 -11.67 -10.08
CA ALA A 94 -9.01 -11.90 -11.48
C ALA A 94 -9.55 -13.33 -11.66
N PRO A 95 -10.59 -13.54 -12.47
CA PRO A 95 -11.05 -14.89 -12.82
C PRO A 95 -9.95 -15.72 -13.49
N ASP A 96 -10.04 -17.05 -13.38
CA ASP A 96 -9.09 -17.95 -14.04
C ASP A 96 -9.07 -17.74 -15.56
N GLY A 97 -7.86 -17.71 -16.14
CA GLY A 97 -7.64 -17.47 -17.56
C GLY A 97 -7.75 -16.00 -17.99
N TRP A 98 -7.98 -15.07 -17.05
CA TRP A 98 -8.00 -13.64 -17.31
C TRP A 98 -6.63 -13.01 -17.03
N TRP A 99 -6.30 -11.97 -17.80
CA TRP A 99 -5.05 -11.23 -17.70
C TRP A 99 -5.29 -9.83 -17.15
N GLN A 100 -4.44 -9.38 -16.24
CA GLN A 100 -4.55 -8.05 -15.65
C GLN A 100 -3.77 -7.04 -16.47
N LEU A 101 -4.46 -6.01 -16.97
CA LEU A 101 -3.88 -4.96 -17.79
C LEU A 101 -4.09 -3.59 -17.13
N PRO A 102 -3.10 -2.68 -17.18
CA PRO A 102 -3.29 -1.31 -16.75
C PRO A 102 -4.19 -0.58 -17.77
N VAL A 103 -5.35 -0.10 -17.32
CA VAL A 103 -6.33 0.62 -18.14
C VAL A 103 -6.78 1.89 -17.42
N ALA A 104 -6.90 2.99 -18.18
CA ALA A 104 -7.53 4.20 -17.69
C ALA A 104 -9.05 4.05 -17.80
N VAL A 105 -9.72 3.90 -16.66
CA VAL A 105 -11.18 3.67 -16.59
C VAL A 105 -11.91 4.89 -16.00
N GLY A 106 -11.18 5.75 -15.30
CA GLY A 106 -11.72 6.88 -14.55
C GLY A 106 -11.73 6.63 -13.04
N PRO A 107 -11.81 7.70 -12.23
CA PRO A 107 -11.63 7.63 -10.78
C PRO A 107 -12.83 7.05 -10.02
N HIS A 108 -13.98 6.87 -10.67
CA HIS A 108 -15.21 6.40 -10.04
C HIS A 108 -15.35 4.88 -10.01
N ALA A 109 -14.57 4.16 -10.81
CA ALA A 109 -14.62 2.71 -10.86
C ALA A 109 -13.91 2.10 -9.65
N VAL A 110 -14.60 1.25 -8.92
CA VAL A 110 -14.08 0.53 -7.75
C VAL A 110 -13.72 -0.91 -8.09
N ALA A 111 -12.94 -1.55 -7.23
CA ALA A 111 -12.62 -2.97 -7.42
C ALA A 111 -13.90 -3.82 -7.37
N GLY A 112 -14.07 -4.72 -8.34
CA GLY A 112 -15.27 -5.53 -8.52
C GLY A 112 -16.23 -5.00 -9.58
N ASP A 113 -16.07 -3.74 -10.02
CA ASP A 113 -16.90 -3.18 -11.07
C ASP A 113 -16.66 -3.87 -12.41
N ARG A 114 -17.74 -4.06 -13.15
CA ARG A 114 -17.69 -4.54 -14.54
C ARG A 114 -17.54 -3.35 -15.48
N VAL A 115 -16.59 -3.48 -16.39
CA VAL A 115 -16.30 -2.47 -17.40
C VAL A 115 -16.41 -3.07 -18.78
N MET A 116 -16.75 -2.25 -19.76
CA MET A 116 -16.73 -2.62 -21.17
C MET A 116 -15.59 -1.87 -21.84
N LEU A 117 -14.69 -2.61 -22.46
CA LEU A 117 -13.52 -2.07 -23.14
C LEU A 117 -13.77 -2.06 -24.65
N PHE A 118 -13.46 -0.94 -25.31
CA PHE A 118 -13.66 -0.76 -26.74
C PHE A 118 -12.33 -0.50 -27.44
N PRO A 119 -11.62 -1.56 -27.86
CA PRO A 119 -10.45 -1.45 -28.73
C PRO A 119 -10.84 -0.92 -30.11
N PRO A 120 -9.96 -0.18 -30.79
CA PRO A 120 -10.22 0.34 -32.13
C PRO A 120 -10.49 -0.80 -33.12
N GLY A 121 -11.54 -0.65 -33.93
CA GLY A 121 -11.92 -1.63 -34.95
C GLY A 121 -12.74 -2.83 -34.44
N SER A 122 -12.97 -2.95 -33.14
CA SER A 122 -13.89 -3.96 -32.59
C SER A 122 -15.28 -3.35 -32.37
N PRO A 123 -16.33 -3.79 -33.11
CA PRO A 123 -17.69 -3.31 -32.88
C PRO A 123 -18.29 -3.87 -31.59
N THR A 124 -17.75 -4.98 -31.09
CA THR A 124 -18.14 -5.58 -29.81
C THR A 124 -17.16 -5.18 -28.73
N GLY A 125 -17.69 -4.67 -27.62
CA GLY A 125 -16.89 -4.42 -26.42
C GLY A 125 -16.37 -5.71 -25.80
N VAL A 126 -15.20 -5.64 -25.20
CA VAL A 126 -14.59 -6.72 -24.42
C VAL A 126 -14.97 -6.52 -22.96
N PRO A 127 -15.58 -7.50 -22.28
CA PRO A 127 -15.88 -7.38 -20.87
C PRO A 127 -14.59 -7.35 -20.05
N GLY A 128 -14.56 -6.51 -19.02
CA GLY A 128 -13.47 -6.42 -18.07
C GLY A 128 -14.00 -6.35 -16.63
N LEU A 129 -13.12 -6.70 -15.69
CA LEU A 129 -13.36 -6.59 -14.26
C LEU A 129 -12.29 -5.70 -13.65
N VAL A 130 -12.67 -4.65 -12.93
CA VAL A 130 -11.71 -3.82 -12.21
C VAL A 130 -11.15 -4.64 -11.04
N VAL A 131 -9.89 -5.04 -11.15
CA VAL A 131 -9.14 -5.72 -10.10
C VAL A 131 -8.66 -4.73 -9.07
N SER A 132 -8.16 -3.57 -9.50
CA SER A 132 -7.71 -2.51 -8.59
C SER A 132 -8.11 -1.15 -9.14
N PRO A 133 -8.66 -0.24 -8.32
CA PRO A 133 -9.15 1.04 -8.79
C PRO A 133 -8.01 1.96 -9.23
N GLN A 134 -8.33 2.89 -10.11
CA GLN A 134 -7.42 3.95 -10.51
C GLN A 134 -7.12 4.87 -9.31
N ARG A 135 -5.87 5.33 -9.18
CA ARG A 135 -5.50 6.38 -8.22
C ARG A 135 -5.21 7.67 -8.96
N GLY A 136 -5.98 8.72 -8.65
CA GLY A 136 -5.84 10.03 -9.27
C GLY A 136 -6.22 10.02 -10.75
N ASP A 137 -5.96 11.14 -11.41
CA ASP A 137 -6.07 11.30 -12.86
C ASP A 137 -4.68 11.33 -13.52
N ALA A 138 -4.64 11.43 -14.86
CA ALA A 138 -3.40 11.46 -15.62
C ALA A 138 -2.44 12.62 -15.25
N TYR A 139 -2.92 13.62 -14.52
CA TYR A 139 -2.15 14.80 -14.09
C TYR A 139 -1.72 14.72 -12.61
N SER A 140 -2.17 13.68 -11.89
CA SER A 140 -1.86 13.49 -10.48
C SER A 140 -0.46 12.90 -10.28
N LEU A 141 0.32 13.45 -9.35
CA LEU A 141 1.68 12.95 -9.02
C LEU A 141 1.71 11.47 -8.60
N GLY A 142 0.61 10.98 -8.04
CA GLY A 142 0.43 9.59 -7.62
C GLY A 142 -0.32 8.72 -8.64
N TYR A 143 -0.40 9.13 -9.91
CA TYR A 143 -1.21 8.44 -10.90
C TYR A 143 -0.84 6.96 -11.04
N ARG A 144 -1.85 6.12 -10.84
CA ARG A 144 -1.80 4.69 -11.14
C ARG A 144 -3.05 4.33 -11.93
N PRO A 145 -2.94 3.83 -13.17
CA PRO A 145 -4.10 3.33 -13.90
C PRO A 145 -4.76 2.19 -13.12
N ALA A 146 -6.04 1.96 -13.37
CA ALA A 146 -6.73 0.81 -12.80
C ALA A 146 -6.11 -0.47 -13.37
N LEU A 147 -6.08 -1.54 -12.58
CA LEU A 147 -5.84 -2.88 -13.11
C LEU A 147 -7.17 -3.49 -13.48
N VAL A 148 -7.34 -3.83 -14.75
CA VAL A 148 -8.55 -4.47 -15.27
C VAL A 148 -8.19 -5.87 -15.73
N ALA A 149 -8.85 -6.88 -15.18
CA ALA A 149 -8.78 -8.22 -15.70
C ALA A 149 -9.61 -8.32 -16.97
N VAL A 150 -9.05 -8.94 -18.01
CA VAL A 150 -9.70 -9.18 -19.30
C VAL A 150 -9.55 -10.65 -19.72
N PRO A 151 -10.50 -11.20 -20.49
CA PRO A 151 -10.36 -12.53 -21.09
C PRO A 151 -9.05 -12.69 -21.88
N GLY A 152 -8.40 -13.84 -21.73
CA GLY A 152 -7.08 -14.09 -22.33
C GLY A 152 -7.05 -14.06 -23.86
N ASP A 153 -8.15 -14.42 -24.51
CA ASP A 153 -8.34 -14.33 -25.97
C ASP A 153 -8.35 -12.88 -26.48
N ALA A 154 -8.79 -11.93 -25.65
CA ALA A 154 -8.81 -10.51 -25.97
C ALA A 154 -7.61 -9.72 -25.42
N ALA A 155 -6.79 -10.33 -24.55
CA ALA A 155 -5.74 -9.64 -23.79
C ALA A 155 -4.73 -8.90 -24.67
N ALA A 156 -4.24 -9.54 -25.73
CA ALA A 156 -3.24 -8.92 -26.62
C ALA A 156 -3.78 -7.67 -27.34
N LEU A 157 -5.05 -7.74 -27.79
CA LEU A 157 -5.72 -6.67 -28.50
C LEU A 157 -6.05 -5.50 -27.56
N VAL A 158 -6.53 -5.77 -26.35
CA VAL A 158 -6.76 -4.75 -25.32
C VAL A 158 -5.44 -4.11 -24.90
N ALA A 159 -4.38 -4.90 -24.70
CA ALA A 159 -3.06 -4.39 -24.31
C ALA A 159 -2.48 -3.44 -25.37
N ALA A 160 -2.58 -3.82 -26.65
CA ALA A 160 -2.14 -2.96 -27.76
C ALA A 160 -2.92 -1.64 -27.81
N ALA A 161 -4.24 -1.70 -27.67
CA ALA A 161 -5.11 -0.52 -27.67
C ALA A 161 -4.86 0.41 -26.46
N ALA A 162 -4.61 -0.17 -25.28
CA ALA A 162 -4.28 0.57 -24.07
C ALA A 162 -2.93 1.28 -24.23
N ALA A 163 -1.92 0.58 -24.74
CA ALA A 163 -0.59 1.13 -24.97
C ALA A 163 -0.58 2.27 -26.01
N SER A 164 -1.46 2.20 -27.01
CA SER A 164 -1.62 3.26 -28.02
C SER A 164 -2.53 4.41 -27.59
N GLY A 165 -3.12 4.36 -26.38
CA GLY A 165 -4.09 5.35 -25.92
C GLY A 165 -5.40 5.39 -26.73
N ALA A 166 -5.70 4.33 -27.48
CA ALA A 166 -6.90 4.23 -28.33
C ALA A 166 -8.03 3.42 -27.68
N LEU A 167 -7.80 2.90 -26.47
CA LEU A 167 -8.78 2.14 -25.71
C LEU A 167 -9.75 3.06 -24.98
N VAL A 168 -11.04 2.84 -25.20
CA VAL A 168 -12.10 3.50 -24.41
C VAL A 168 -12.66 2.49 -23.43
N ALA A 169 -12.80 2.88 -22.16
CA ALA A 169 -13.44 2.09 -21.13
C ALA A 169 -14.76 2.74 -20.71
N ALA A 170 -15.83 1.96 -20.69
CA ALA A 170 -17.12 2.35 -20.15
C ALA A 170 -17.41 1.59 -18.86
N VAL A 171 -17.87 2.29 -17.83
CA VAL A 171 -18.27 1.72 -16.54
C VAL A 171 -19.79 1.71 -16.50
N ALA A 172 -20.39 0.58 -16.10
CA ALA A 172 -21.82 0.53 -15.86
C ALA A 172 -22.16 1.36 -14.60
N PRO A 173 -23.29 2.10 -14.60
CA PRO A 173 -23.73 2.86 -13.43
C PRO A 173 -24.19 1.97 -12.27
#